data_AF-A0A6H1PAE9-F1
#
_entry.id   AF-A0A6H1PAE9-F1
#
_cell.length_a   1.000
_cell.length_b   1.000
_cell.length_c   1.000
_cell.angle_alpha   90.00
_cell.angle_beta   90.00
_cell.angle_gamma   90.00
#
_symmetry.space_group_name_H-M   'P 1'
#
loop_
_entity.id
_entity.type
_entity.pdbx_description
1 polymer ?
#
loop_
_entity_poly.entity_id
_entity_poly.type
_entity_poly.pdbx_seq_one_letter_code
_entity_poly.pdbx_strand_id
1 'polypeptide(L)'
;MEEERETRSAPPRFRYKLIKIATLTLLFLAIFFGLSFVGLETTSSSEFCASCHEMKPEVYTWKASTHSEVDCTSCHTDPVLKGLAKDKAKGVVEQLRNHSSGTSAAPIRMPGEIKDSACESCHDVLKREVTPSGDIVIPHDKHKTEGVECIQCHSGVAHGKIADRKMTFTTDYDKWDSKVGTAAMADFKFIRPDMDTCIECHKARKVSMKCSACHTTGMIPKSHKKTNFATKTHGKQAADNLPKCDQCHKDMSTEPVQGYDQVSTLTSYLKKDTEVAQKKKSHYDYAKDNTFCKDCHSKRPASHSKRWMMDHGNQASKDKQQCLACHNYQSAGGVKTTMVACSSCHPAMHKGFDKERHPVTLSENEKVTDFCYNCHVKRTCSACHIK
;
A
#
# COMPACT_ATOMS: atom_id res chain seq x y z
N MET A 1 -55.85 -29.20 87.18
CA MET A 1 -56.57 -28.20 86.36
C MET A 1 -55.60 -27.86 85.25
N GLU A 2 -55.95 -28.28 84.04
CA GLU A 2 -55.12 -28.31 82.81
C GLU A 2 -54.21 -27.10 82.58
N GLU A 3 -52.97 -27.36 82.16
CA GLU A 3 -52.14 -26.38 81.45
C GLU A 3 -52.77 -26.08 80.07
N GLU A 4 -53.28 -24.86 79.90
CA GLU A 4 -53.71 -24.35 78.60
C GLU A 4 -52.50 -24.21 77.66
N ARG A 5 -52.38 -25.15 76.73
CA ARG A 5 -51.40 -25.10 75.65
C ARG A 5 -51.90 -24.13 74.59
N GLU A 6 -51.36 -22.91 74.58
CA GLU A 6 -51.58 -21.92 73.50
C GLU A 6 -51.28 -22.56 72.12
N THR A 7 -52.33 -22.82 71.34
CA THR A 7 -52.20 -23.32 69.97
C THR A 7 -52.01 -22.14 69.03
N ARG A 8 -50.75 -21.76 68.79
CA ARG A 8 -50.42 -20.77 67.75
C ARG A 8 -50.75 -21.33 66.37
N SER A 9 -51.67 -20.69 65.64
CA SER A 9 -52.05 -21.10 64.28
C SER A 9 -50.84 -21.10 63.36
N ALA A 10 -50.61 -22.21 62.66
CA ALA A 10 -49.48 -22.32 61.72
C ALA A 10 -49.51 -21.18 60.69
N PRO A 11 -48.39 -20.46 60.47
CA PRO A 11 -48.34 -19.35 59.53
C PRO A 11 -48.75 -19.81 58.12
N PRO A 12 -49.36 -18.95 57.30
CA PRO A 12 -49.93 -19.33 56.00
C PRO A 12 -48.82 -19.84 55.07
N ARG A 13 -48.70 -21.17 54.96
CA ARG A 13 -47.62 -21.90 54.26
C ARG A 13 -47.44 -21.48 52.79
N PHE A 14 -48.48 -20.92 52.17
CA PHE A 14 -48.46 -20.48 50.78
C PHE A 14 -47.63 -19.21 50.55
N ARG A 15 -47.69 -18.24 51.47
CA ARG A 15 -46.92 -16.98 51.37
C ARG A 15 -45.41 -17.21 51.50
N TYR A 16 -44.99 -18.08 52.42
CA TYR A 16 -43.58 -18.43 52.60
C TYR A 16 -43.03 -19.29 51.44
N LYS A 17 -43.85 -20.14 50.83
CA LYS A 17 -43.47 -20.85 49.59
C LYS A 17 -43.26 -19.90 48.42
N LEU A 18 -44.16 -18.93 48.23
CA LEU A 18 -44.03 -17.92 47.17
C LEU A 18 -42.80 -17.04 47.37
N ILE A 19 -42.54 -16.58 48.61
CA ILE A 19 -41.34 -15.81 48.94
C ILE A 19 -40.09 -16.65 48.70
N LYS A 20 -40.05 -17.92 49.15
CA LYS A 20 -38.90 -18.81 48.92
C LYS A 20 -38.63 -19.04 47.43
N ILE A 21 -39.67 -19.28 46.63
CA ILE A 21 -39.53 -19.45 45.18
C ILE A 21 -39.02 -18.15 44.56
N ALA A 22 -39.63 -17.00 44.88
CA ALA A 22 -39.20 -15.70 44.36
C ALA A 22 -37.73 -15.38 44.72
N THR A 23 -37.31 -15.61 45.97
CA THR A 23 -35.92 -15.40 46.41
C THR A 23 -34.95 -16.34 45.68
N LEU A 24 -35.30 -17.62 45.52
CA LEU A 24 -34.47 -18.59 44.79
C LEU A 24 -34.38 -18.25 43.30
N THR A 25 -35.48 -17.83 42.68
CA THR A 25 -35.49 -17.39 41.28
C THR A 25 -34.66 -16.13 41.10
N LEU A 26 -34.76 -15.15 42.00
CA LEU A 26 -33.99 -13.92 41.92
C LEU A 26 -32.49 -14.17 42.15
N LEU A 27 -32.14 -15.04 43.10
CA LEU A 27 -30.77 -15.51 43.30
C LEU A 27 -30.23 -16.23 42.05
N PHE A 28 -31.02 -17.13 41.47
CA PHE A 28 -30.65 -17.84 40.26
C PHE A 28 -30.42 -16.88 39.09
N LEU A 29 -31.34 -15.93 38.87
CA LEU A 29 -31.19 -14.92 37.81
C LEU A 29 -29.95 -14.05 38.06
N ALA A 30 -29.71 -13.61 39.29
CA ALA A 30 -28.52 -12.84 39.64
C ALA A 30 -27.22 -13.62 39.37
N ILE A 31 -27.16 -14.90 39.75
CA ILE A 31 -26.01 -15.77 39.47
C ILE A 31 -25.88 -16.01 37.97
N PHE A 32 -26.97 -16.33 37.28
CA PHE A 32 -26.97 -16.63 35.85
C PHE A 32 -26.51 -15.42 35.02
N PHE A 33 -27.08 -14.24 35.26
CA PHE A 33 -26.68 -13.02 34.57
C PHE A 33 -25.27 -12.56 34.99
N GLY A 34 -24.91 -12.74 36.26
CA GLY A 34 -23.55 -12.44 36.75
C GLY A 34 -22.49 -13.30 36.08
N LEU A 35 -22.68 -14.63 36.05
CA LEU A 35 -21.79 -15.56 35.36
C LEU A 35 -21.76 -15.31 33.85
N SER A 36 -22.91 -15.01 33.24
CA SER A 36 -22.99 -14.68 31.82
C SER A 36 -22.21 -13.40 31.50
N PHE A 37 -22.30 -12.38 32.35
CA PHE A 37 -21.57 -11.13 32.19
C PHE A 37 -20.05 -11.34 32.31
N VAL A 38 -19.61 -12.04 33.36
CA VAL A 38 -18.18 -12.36 33.57
C VAL A 38 -17.61 -13.19 32.41
N GLY A 39 -18.37 -14.18 31.92
CA GLY A 39 -17.97 -14.98 30.76
C GLY A 39 -17.89 -14.16 29.47
N LEU A 40 -18.81 -13.20 29.29
CA LEU A 40 -18.79 -12.29 28.16
C LEU A 40 -17.56 -11.37 28.19
N GLU A 41 -17.27 -10.77 29.35
CA GLU A 41 -16.13 -9.88 29.56
C GLU A 41 -14.80 -10.62 29.37
N THR A 42 -14.62 -11.77 30.03
CA THR A 42 -13.40 -12.59 29.91
C THR A 42 -13.13 -13.02 28.47
N THR A 43 -14.16 -13.44 27.73
CA THR A 43 -13.99 -13.85 26.32
C THR A 43 -13.86 -12.68 25.35
N SER A 44 -13.96 -11.44 25.83
CA SER A 44 -13.82 -10.21 25.05
C SER A 44 -12.48 -9.49 25.27
N SER A 45 -11.66 -9.97 26.20
CA SER A 45 -10.37 -9.36 26.50
C SER A 45 -9.32 -9.70 25.44
N SER A 46 -8.36 -8.79 25.26
CA SER A 46 -7.19 -9.02 24.41
C SER A 46 -6.39 -10.25 24.84
N GLU A 47 -6.31 -10.57 26.13
CA GLU A 47 -5.62 -11.77 26.64
C GLU A 47 -6.27 -13.06 26.15
N PHE A 48 -7.60 -13.11 26.12
CA PHE A 48 -8.31 -14.28 25.58
C PHE A 48 -8.01 -14.44 24.09
N CYS A 49 -8.05 -13.36 23.31
CA CYS A 49 -7.67 -13.39 21.90
C CYS A 49 -6.21 -13.81 21.70
N ALA A 50 -5.30 -13.35 22.58
CA ALA A 50 -3.88 -13.71 22.54
C ALA A 50 -3.58 -15.18 22.87
N SER A 51 -4.53 -15.90 23.49
CA SER A 51 -4.41 -17.34 23.70
C SER A 51 -4.54 -18.15 22.39
N CYS A 52 -5.14 -17.56 21.35
CA CYS A 52 -5.26 -18.21 20.05
C CYS A 52 -3.97 -18.05 19.24
N HIS A 53 -3.35 -19.18 18.85
CA HIS A 53 -2.11 -19.18 18.07
C HIS A 53 -2.25 -18.48 16.69
N GLU A 54 -3.43 -18.55 16.08
CA GLU A 54 -3.74 -17.88 14.81
C GLU A 54 -3.70 -16.35 14.91
N MET A 55 -3.86 -15.82 16.13
CA MET A 55 -3.94 -14.39 16.39
C MET A 55 -2.58 -13.74 16.66
N LYS A 56 -1.49 -14.52 16.71
CA LYS A 56 -0.14 -14.00 16.95
C LYS A 56 0.21 -12.76 16.10
N PRO A 57 0.00 -12.74 14.77
CA PRO A 57 0.34 -11.58 13.95
C PRO A 57 -0.36 -10.29 14.40
N GLU A 58 -1.67 -10.39 14.65
CA GLU A 58 -2.51 -9.25 15.04
C GLU A 58 -2.18 -8.80 16.47
N VAL A 59 -1.93 -9.73 17.39
CA VAL A 59 -1.57 -9.45 18.78
C VAL A 59 -0.22 -8.72 18.88
N TYR A 60 0.80 -9.19 18.15
CA TYR A 60 2.13 -8.56 18.24
C TYR A 60 2.19 -7.21 17.54
N THR A 61 1.41 -6.99 16.48
CA THR A 61 1.29 -5.65 15.87
C THR A 61 0.48 -4.69 16.73
N TRP A 62 -0.64 -5.15 17.30
CA TRP A 62 -1.43 -4.36 18.25
C TRP A 62 -0.60 -3.93 19.46
N LYS A 63 0.18 -4.84 20.07
CA LYS A 63 1.11 -4.53 21.18
C LYS A 63 2.17 -3.50 20.80
N ALA A 64 2.58 -3.45 19.53
CA ALA A 64 3.56 -2.48 19.03
C ALA A 64 2.92 -1.17 18.53
N SER A 65 1.59 -1.08 18.52
CA SER A 65 0.83 0.08 18.07
C SER A 65 0.61 1.11 19.18
N THR A 66 0.04 2.28 18.83
CA THR A 66 -0.38 3.28 19.81
C THR A 66 -1.65 2.90 20.58
N HIS A 67 -2.28 1.76 20.27
CA HIS A 67 -3.54 1.30 20.85
C HIS A 67 -3.37 0.02 21.69
N SER A 68 -2.15 -0.29 22.14
CA SER A 68 -1.82 -1.50 22.93
C SER A 68 -2.55 -1.61 24.27
N GLU A 69 -3.16 -0.52 24.75
CA GLU A 69 -3.88 -0.47 26.03
C GLU A 69 -5.40 -0.56 25.87
N VAL A 70 -5.88 -0.83 24.65
CA VAL A 70 -7.31 -0.92 24.34
C VAL A 70 -7.64 -2.33 23.86
N ASP A 71 -8.67 -2.96 24.44
CA ASP A 71 -9.08 -4.32 24.09
C ASP A 71 -9.46 -4.45 22.62
N CYS A 72 -9.14 -5.61 22.00
CA CYS A 72 -9.46 -5.90 20.60
C CYS A 72 -10.94 -5.65 20.26
N THR A 73 -11.84 -5.99 21.19
CA THR A 73 -13.30 -5.85 21.01
C THR A 73 -13.77 -4.40 20.98
N SER A 74 -13.01 -3.45 21.55
CA SER A 74 -13.32 -2.02 21.48
C SER A 74 -13.36 -1.50 20.04
N CYS A 75 -12.63 -2.16 19.13
CA CYS A 75 -12.61 -1.84 17.71
C CYS A 75 -13.39 -2.87 16.88
N HIS A 76 -13.17 -4.17 17.11
CA HIS A 76 -13.70 -5.24 16.26
C HIS A 76 -15.15 -5.64 16.56
N THR A 77 -15.79 -5.03 17.57
CA THR A 77 -17.20 -5.29 17.89
C THR A 77 -17.94 -3.98 18.14
N ASP A 78 -19.25 -4.00 17.95
CA ASP A 78 -20.09 -2.86 18.29
C ASP A 78 -20.15 -2.70 19.83
N PRO A 79 -19.79 -1.53 20.39
CA PRO A 79 -19.73 -1.32 21.85
C PRO A 79 -21.10 -1.42 22.53
N VAL A 80 -22.19 -1.46 21.77
CA VAL A 80 -23.54 -1.70 22.31
C VAL A 80 -23.69 -3.18 22.68
N LEU A 81 -24.11 -3.47 23.91
CA LEU A 81 -24.27 -4.84 24.46
C LEU A 81 -24.98 -5.84 23.52
N LYS A 82 -26.02 -5.40 22.80
CA LYS A 82 -26.73 -6.22 21.80
C LYS A 82 -25.90 -6.51 20.56
N GLY A 83 -25.07 -5.56 20.14
CA GLY A 83 -24.12 -5.69 19.04
C GLY A 83 -23.01 -6.68 19.39
N LEU A 84 -22.39 -6.54 20.56
CA LEU A 84 -21.37 -7.46 21.06
C LEU A 84 -21.83 -8.93 21.08
N ALA A 85 -23.02 -9.20 21.62
CA ALA A 85 -23.57 -10.57 21.65
C ALA A 85 -23.83 -11.14 20.24
N LYS A 86 -24.32 -10.30 19.32
CA LYS A 86 -24.58 -10.67 17.92
C LYS A 86 -23.27 -10.94 17.17
N ASP A 87 -22.26 -10.11 17.36
CA ASP A 87 -20.97 -10.21 16.68
C ASP A 87 -20.20 -11.44 17.16
N LYS A 88 -20.24 -11.75 18.46
CA LYS A 88 -19.72 -13.01 19.01
C LYS A 88 -20.41 -14.24 18.42
N ALA A 89 -21.74 -14.23 18.33
CA ALA A 89 -22.48 -15.35 17.74
C ALA A 89 -22.07 -15.59 16.28
N LYS A 90 -21.90 -14.52 15.50
CA LYS A 90 -21.37 -14.62 14.12
C LYS A 90 -19.93 -15.13 14.08
N GLY A 91 -19.06 -14.63 14.96
CA GLY A 91 -17.66 -15.05 15.04
C GLY A 91 -17.51 -16.54 15.31
N VAL A 92 -18.33 -17.10 16.21
CA VAL A 92 -18.35 -18.55 16.50
C VAL A 92 -18.77 -19.35 15.25
N VAL A 93 -19.82 -18.94 14.54
CA VAL A 93 -20.27 -19.61 13.32
C VAL A 93 -19.21 -19.57 12.23
N GLU A 94 -18.57 -18.43 12.03
CA GLU A 94 -17.52 -18.24 11.03
C GLU A 94 -16.27 -19.08 11.35
N GLN A 95 -15.87 -19.11 12.62
CA GLN A 95 -14.74 -19.91 13.09
C GLN A 95 -15.00 -21.41 12.91
N LEU A 96 -16.21 -21.89 13.23
CA LEU A 96 -16.61 -23.28 12.97
C LEU A 96 -16.58 -23.60 11.47
N ARG A 97 -17.01 -22.67 10.61
CA ARG A 97 -16.96 -22.86 9.14
C ARG A 97 -15.52 -22.92 8.62
N ASN A 98 -14.65 -22.04 9.09
CA ASN A 98 -13.28 -21.95 8.59
C ASN A 98 -12.42 -23.12 9.08
N HIS A 99 -12.60 -23.56 10.34
CA HIS A 99 -11.91 -24.74 10.87
C HIS A 99 -12.40 -26.05 10.23
N SER A 100 -13.68 -26.15 9.87
CA SER A 100 -14.24 -27.37 9.26
C SER A 100 -13.92 -27.53 7.76
N SER A 101 -13.57 -26.46 7.06
CA SER A 101 -13.37 -26.46 5.61
C SER A 101 -11.90 -26.48 5.16
N GLY A 102 -10.93 -26.39 6.06
CA GLY A 102 -9.49 -26.48 5.75
C GLY A 102 -8.96 -25.41 4.78
N THR A 103 -9.71 -24.32 4.56
CA THR A 103 -9.44 -23.30 3.52
C THR A 103 -8.46 -22.20 3.96
N SER A 104 -7.78 -22.37 5.08
CA SER A 104 -6.96 -21.35 5.76
C SER A 104 -5.59 -21.07 5.12
N ALA A 105 -5.43 -21.23 3.80
CA ALA A 105 -4.19 -20.80 3.13
C ALA A 105 -4.15 -19.27 2.87
N ALA A 106 -5.30 -18.60 2.97
CA ALA A 106 -5.41 -17.17 2.72
C ALA A 106 -5.05 -16.34 3.97
N PRO A 107 -4.44 -15.15 3.80
CA PRO A 107 -4.22 -14.18 4.88
C PRO A 107 -5.49 -13.94 5.70
N ILE A 108 -5.39 -13.90 7.03
CA ILE A 108 -6.47 -13.40 7.88
C ILE A 108 -6.76 -11.97 7.42
N ARG A 109 -8.01 -11.73 7.02
CA ARG A 109 -8.53 -10.41 6.67
C ARG A 109 -9.71 -10.12 7.56
N MET A 110 -9.89 -8.84 7.88
CA MET A 110 -11.05 -8.44 8.67
C MET A 110 -12.34 -8.88 7.96
N PRO A 111 -13.27 -9.54 8.66
CA PRO A 111 -14.52 -10.01 8.09
C PRO A 111 -15.51 -8.87 7.78
N GLY A 112 -15.24 -7.66 8.26
CA GLY A 112 -16.02 -6.45 7.99
C GLY A 112 -15.25 -5.19 8.35
N GLU A 113 -15.76 -4.04 7.87
CA GLU A 113 -15.20 -2.72 8.14
C GLU A 113 -15.46 -2.29 9.59
N ILE A 114 -14.45 -1.65 10.21
CA ILE A 114 -14.57 -1.06 11.55
C ILE A 114 -15.35 0.25 11.43
N LYS A 115 -16.46 0.33 12.16
CA LYS A 115 -17.31 1.53 12.16
C LYS A 115 -16.61 2.71 12.85
N ASP A 116 -16.88 3.92 12.37
CA ASP A 116 -16.41 5.18 12.97
C ASP A 116 -16.76 5.32 14.46
N SER A 117 -17.89 4.77 14.90
CA SER A 117 -18.32 4.82 16.30
C SER A 117 -17.30 4.19 17.27
N ALA A 118 -16.52 3.21 16.81
CA ALA A 118 -15.46 2.61 17.62
C ALA A 118 -14.35 3.64 17.91
N CYS A 119 -13.93 4.36 16.88
CA CYS A 119 -12.92 5.43 17.00
C CYS A 119 -13.47 6.61 17.82
N GLU A 120 -14.71 7.02 17.54
CA GLU A 120 -15.34 8.21 18.14
C GLU A 120 -15.69 8.07 19.61
N SER A 121 -15.70 6.84 20.13
CA SER A 121 -15.79 6.58 21.58
C SER A 121 -14.71 7.34 22.37
N CYS A 122 -13.53 7.54 21.74
CA CYS A 122 -12.39 8.27 22.31
C CYS A 122 -11.92 9.45 21.44
N HIS A 123 -12.25 9.48 20.15
CA HIS A 123 -11.72 10.43 19.16
C HIS A 123 -12.82 11.21 18.45
N ASP A 124 -13.36 12.23 19.11
CA ASP A 124 -14.37 13.11 18.51
C ASP A 124 -13.72 14.21 17.63
N VAL A 125 -13.67 13.96 16.31
CA VAL A 125 -13.11 14.90 15.32
C VAL A 125 -13.95 16.17 15.11
N LEU A 126 -15.20 16.19 15.56
CA LEU A 126 -16.05 17.39 15.45
C LEU A 126 -15.76 18.40 16.57
N LYS A 127 -15.09 17.96 17.64
CA LYS A 127 -14.75 18.78 18.80
C LYS A 127 -13.26 19.09 18.93
N ARG A 128 -12.43 18.63 17.98
CA ARG A 128 -10.99 18.86 17.97
C ARG A 128 -10.50 19.17 16.56
N GLU A 129 -9.71 20.23 16.43
CA GLU A 129 -8.97 20.48 15.20
C GLU A 129 -7.66 19.69 15.24
N VAL A 130 -7.58 18.65 14.40
CA VAL A 130 -6.40 17.79 14.28
C VAL A 130 -5.99 17.68 12.82
N THR A 131 -4.70 17.84 12.57
CA THR A 131 -4.08 17.60 11.27
C THR A 131 -2.73 16.92 11.51
N PRO A 132 -2.23 16.09 10.58
CA PRO A 132 -0.88 15.56 10.68
C PRO A 132 0.15 16.68 10.85
N SER A 133 1.18 16.43 11.67
CA SER A 133 2.30 17.36 11.81
C SER A 133 2.98 17.59 10.45
N GLY A 134 3.34 18.85 10.15
CA GLY A 134 4.03 19.20 8.92
C GLY A 134 3.31 20.33 8.20
N ASP A 135 3.21 20.24 6.87
CA ASP A 135 2.61 21.27 6.05
C ASP A 135 1.24 20.90 5.48
N ILE A 136 0.74 19.69 5.73
CA ILE A 136 -0.55 19.20 5.24
C ILE A 136 -1.66 19.64 6.20
N VAL A 137 -2.75 20.15 5.64
CA VAL A 137 -3.99 20.48 6.35
C VAL A 137 -5.09 19.51 5.94
N ILE A 138 -5.62 18.76 6.90
CA ILE A 138 -6.73 17.82 6.71
C ILE A 138 -7.92 18.26 7.58
N PRO A 139 -8.97 18.87 7.00
CA PRO A 139 -10.19 19.19 7.73
C PRO A 139 -11.05 17.93 7.94
N HIS A 140 -10.85 17.23 9.07
CA HIS A 140 -11.54 15.96 9.36
C HIS A 140 -13.06 16.08 9.42
N ASP A 141 -13.57 17.22 9.91
CA ASP A 141 -15.00 17.57 9.94
C ASP A 141 -15.65 17.51 8.55
N LYS A 142 -14.96 18.07 7.54
CA LYS A 142 -15.43 18.07 6.15
C LYS A 142 -15.42 16.67 5.55
N HIS A 143 -14.35 15.91 5.79
CA HIS A 143 -14.26 14.53 5.29
C HIS A 143 -15.36 13.65 5.89
N LYS A 144 -15.59 13.76 7.20
CA LYS A 144 -16.66 13.04 7.89
C LYS A 144 -18.05 13.44 7.38
N THR A 145 -18.30 14.74 7.18
CA THR A 145 -19.58 15.24 6.63
C THR A 145 -19.85 14.69 5.23
N GLU A 146 -18.80 14.50 4.45
CA GLU A 146 -18.84 13.89 3.12
C GLU A 146 -18.83 12.36 3.14
N GLY A 147 -19.05 11.73 4.30
CA GLY A 147 -19.17 10.28 4.47
C GLY A 147 -17.86 9.51 4.30
N VAL A 148 -16.71 10.15 4.53
CA VAL A 148 -15.42 9.45 4.56
C VAL A 148 -15.21 8.82 5.93
N GLU A 149 -15.09 7.49 5.96
CA GLU A 149 -14.90 6.72 7.20
C GLU A 149 -13.43 6.75 7.65
N CYS A 150 -13.20 6.60 8.96
CA CYS A 150 -11.90 6.69 9.61
C CYS A 150 -10.89 5.71 8.99
N ILE A 151 -11.31 4.46 8.77
CA ILE A 151 -10.42 3.40 8.27
C ILE A 151 -10.04 3.56 6.79
N GLN A 152 -10.76 4.38 6.02
CA GLN A 152 -10.39 4.66 4.63
C GLN A 152 -9.02 5.34 4.55
N CYS A 153 -8.62 6.07 5.60
CA CYS A 153 -7.28 6.63 5.74
C CYS A 153 -6.44 5.89 6.79
N HIS A 154 -7.04 5.50 7.93
CA HIS A 154 -6.33 4.96 9.10
C HIS A 154 -6.33 3.42 9.22
N SER A 155 -6.54 2.69 8.12
CA SER A 155 -6.56 1.21 8.08
C SER A 155 -5.31 0.53 8.67
N GLY A 156 -4.18 1.22 8.75
CA GLY A 156 -2.92 0.70 9.28
C GLY A 156 -2.66 0.94 10.76
N VAL A 157 -3.54 1.65 11.48
CA VAL A 157 -3.22 2.22 12.81
C VAL A 157 -2.81 1.17 13.86
N ALA A 158 -3.48 0.02 13.90
CA ALA A 158 -3.25 -1.03 14.89
C ALA A 158 -2.39 -2.18 14.36
N HIS A 159 -2.44 -2.45 13.05
CA HIS A 159 -1.87 -3.67 12.47
C HIS A 159 -0.89 -3.44 11.32
N GLY A 160 -0.66 -2.20 10.88
CA GLY A 160 0.38 -1.89 9.89
C GLY A 160 0.21 -2.62 8.56
N LYS A 161 -1.05 -2.84 8.13
CA LYS A 161 -1.46 -3.48 6.87
C LYS A 161 -0.76 -4.83 6.61
N ILE A 162 -0.52 -5.63 7.66
CA ILE A 162 0.22 -6.91 7.55
C ILE A 162 -0.47 -7.94 6.64
N ALA A 163 -1.80 -7.92 6.56
CA ALA A 163 -2.56 -8.75 5.65
C ALA A 163 -2.30 -8.38 4.17
N ASP A 164 -2.28 -7.09 3.83
CA ASP A 164 -2.00 -6.61 2.46
C ASP A 164 -0.55 -6.86 2.06
N ARG A 165 0.34 -6.84 3.05
CA ARG A 165 1.75 -7.20 2.93
C ARG A 165 1.98 -8.71 2.84
N LYS A 166 0.92 -9.52 2.94
CA LYS A 166 0.94 -10.99 2.88
C LYS A 166 1.85 -11.59 3.96
N MET A 167 1.72 -11.10 5.19
CA MET A 167 2.53 -11.57 6.34
C MET A 167 1.76 -12.49 7.30
N THR A 168 0.48 -12.75 7.03
CA THR A 168 -0.42 -13.51 7.90
C THR A 168 -0.74 -14.90 7.35
N PHE A 169 0.22 -15.55 6.71
CA PHE A 169 0.07 -16.93 6.26
C PHE A 169 0.10 -17.89 7.44
N THR A 170 -0.76 -18.91 7.40
CA THR A 170 -0.89 -19.93 8.45
C THR A 170 0.40 -20.69 8.76
N THR A 171 1.28 -20.89 7.77
CA THR A 171 2.58 -21.55 7.95
C THR A 171 3.59 -20.73 8.76
N ASP A 172 3.33 -19.44 8.97
CA ASP A 172 4.28 -18.50 9.55
C ASP A 172 3.86 -17.99 10.95
N TYR A 173 2.72 -18.42 11.49
CA TYR A 173 2.24 -17.93 12.79
C TYR A 173 3.23 -18.15 13.93
N ASP A 174 3.94 -19.27 13.93
CA ASP A 174 4.95 -19.55 14.97
C ASP A 174 6.23 -18.72 14.85
N LYS A 175 6.44 -18.06 13.71
CA LYS A 175 7.57 -17.14 13.50
C LYS A 175 7.30 -15.75 14.07
N TRP A 176 6.05 -15.45 14.45
CA TRP A 176 5.69 -14.16 15.02
C TRP A 176 6.08 -14.07 16.49
N ASP A 177 6.81 -13.01 16.80
CA ASP A 177 7.19 -12.60 18.15
C ASP A 177 7.12 -11.05 18.28
N SER A 178 7.48 -10.53 19.45
CA SER A 178 7.50 -9.09 19.71
C SER A 178 8.45 -8.31 18.79
N LYS A 179 9.57 -8.92 18.37
CA LYS A 179 10.53 -8.27 17.47
C LYS A 179 9.94 -8.15 16.06
N VAL A 180 9.30 -9.21 15.57
CA VAL A 180 8.61 -9.19 14.27
C VAL A 180 7.44 -8.21 14.29
N GLY A 181 6.63 -8.19 15.35
CA GLY A 181 5.56 -7.21 15.55
C GLY A 181 6.05 -5.77 15.49
N THR A 182 7.09 -5.47 16.27
CA THR A 182 7.70 -4.13 16.30
C THR A 182 8.28 -3.76 14.93
N ALA A 183 8.99 -4.67 14.27
CA ALA A 183 9.54 -4.44 12.94
C ALA A 183 8.45 -4.23 11.88
N ALA A 184 7.33 -4.96 11.99
CA ALA A 184 6.18 -4.79 11.10
C ALA A 184 5.55 -3.40 11.27
N MET A 185 5.56 -2.85 12.48
CA MET A 185 5.03 -1.51 12.81
C MET A 185 6.08 -0.38 12.72
N ALA A 186 7.34 -0.69 12.39
CA ALA A 186 8.39 0.34 12.36
C ALA A 186 8.30 1.28 11.14
N ASP A 187 7.74 0.79 10.03
CA ASP A 187 7.67 1.57 8.79
C ASP A 187 6.37 2.36 8.72
N PHE A 188 6.48 3.68 8.91
CA PHE A 188 5.34 4.59 8.93
C PHE A 188 4.49 4.55 7.66
N LYS A 189 5.01 4.11 6.51
CA LYS A 189 4.22 4.03 5.27
C LYS A 189 3.05 3.03 5.35
N PHE A 190 3.09 2.10 6.30
CA PHE A 190 2.02 1.12 6.50
C PHE A 190 1.06 1.48 7.63
N ILE A 191 1.39 2.50 8.44
CA ILE A 191 0.59 2.92 9.60
C ILE A 191 -0.10 4.25 9.30
N ARG A 192 0.59 5.14 8.59
CA ARG A 192 0.09 6.45 8.22
C ARG A 192 -0.55 6.39 6.83
N PRO A 193 -1.58 7.22 6.57
CA PRO A 193 -2.08 7.42 5.22
C PRO A 193 -0.93 7.87 4.31
N ASP A 194 -0.84 7.26 3.13
CA ASP A 194 0.03 7.74 2.06
C ASP A 194 -0.67 8.82 1.23
N MET A 195 0.10 9.61 0.50
CA MET A 195 -0.46 10.64 -0.38
C MET A 195 -1.32 10.05 -1.50
N ASP A 196 -0.99 8.83 -1.94
CA ASP A 196 -1.72 8.14 -3.01
C ASP A 196 -3.18 7.92 -2.59
N THR A 197 -3.41 7.48 -1.36
CA THR A 197 -4.74 7.31 -0.77
C THR A 197 -5.55 8.61 -0.86
N CYS A 198 -4.93 9.75 -0.53
CA CYS A 198 -5.57 11.05 -0.62
C CYS A 198 -5.91 11.42 -2.08
N ILE A 199 -4.92 11.30 -2.98
CA ILE A 199 -5.03 11.72 -4.38
C ILE A 199 -5.98 10.82 -5.17
N GLU A 200 -5.94 9.50 -4.99
CA GLU A 200 -6.84 8.56 -5.65
C GLU A 200 -8.30 8.85 -5.28
N CYS A 201 -8.58 9.07 -3.98
CA CYS A 201 -9.92 9.45 -3.52
C CYS A 201 -10.34 10.82 -4.07
N HIS A 202 -9.47 11.84 -4.00
CA HIS A 202 -9.77 13.18 -4.53
C HIS A 202 -10.01 13.14 -6.05
N LYS A 203 -9.24 12.34 -6.80
CA LYS A 203 -9.41 12.13 -8.23
C LYS A 203 -10.76 11.47 -8.53
N ALA A 204 -11.09 10.40 -7.82
CA ALA A 204 -12.35 9.68 -7.97
C ALA A 204 -13.57 10.57 -7.66
N ARG A 205 -13.47 11.39 -6.61
CA ARG A 205 -14.54 12.33 -6.18
C ARG A 205 -14.49 13.68 -6.89
N LYS A 206 -13.54 13.90 -7.80
CA LYS A 206 -13.33 15.16 -8.55
C LYS A 206 -13.16 16.39 -7.64
N VAL A 207 -12.47 16.21 -6.52
CA VAL A 207 -12.11 17.26 -5.56
C VAL A 207 -10.74 17.85 -5.93
N SER A 208 -10.43 19.05 -5.44
CA SER A 208 -9.14 19.71 -5.70
C SER A 208 -7.95 18.82 -5.31
N MET A 209 -7.01 18.65 -6.24
CA MET A 209 -5.69 18.06 -6.02
C MET A 209 -4.57 19.11 -6.15
N LYS A 210 -4.93 20.40 -6.13
CA LYS A 210 -3.94 21.49 -6.14
C LYS A 210 -3.08 21.37 -4.88
N CYS A 211 -1.76 21.44 -5.04
CA CYS A 211 -0.82 21.28 -3.92
C CYS A 211 -1.16 22.23 -2.76
N SER A 212 -1.49 23.50 -3.07
CA SER A 212 -1.84 24.52 -2.07
C SER A 212 -3.16 24.30 -1.35
N ALA A 213 -4.02 23.39 -1.82
CA ALA A 213 -5.25 23.04 -1.13
C ALA A 213 -4.97 22.17 0.11
N CYS A 214 -3.86 21.42 0.09
CA CYS A 214 -3.45 20.54 1.19
C CYS A 214 -2.18 21.07 1.88
N HIS A 215 -1.18 21.49 1.10
CA HIS A 215 0.12 21.94 1.60
C HIS A 215 0.18 23.46 1.79
N THR A 216 0.40 23.88 3.02
CA THR A 216 0.58 25.30 3.39
C THR A 216 1.81 25.93 2.73
N THR A 217 2.82 25.13 2.36
CA THR A 217 4.05 25.61 1.71
C THR A 217 3.98 25.62 0.17
N GLY A 218 2.95 25.01 -0.40
CA GLY A 218 2.82 24.78 -1.85
C GLY A 218 3.78 23.73 -2.42
N MET A 219 4.67 23.12 -1.62
CA MET A 219 5.54 22.00 -2.00
C MET A 219 6.48 22.27 -3.19
N ILE A 220 7.00 23.49 -3.33
CA ILE A 220 7.99 23.84 -4.37
C ILE A 220 9.40 23.82 -3.77
N PRO A 221 10.25 22.82 -4.11
CA PRO A 221 11.62 22.77 -3.60
C PRO A 221 12.43 23.99 -4.02
N LYS A 222 13.42 24.38 -3.19
CA LYS A 222 14.32 25.51 -3.52
C LYS A 222 15.04 25.33 -4.85
N SER A 223 15.30 24.09 -5.29
CA SER A 223 15.89 23.80 -6.61
C SER A 223 15.03 24.31 -7.77
N HIS A 224 13.70 24.23 -7.66
CA HIS A 224 12.76 24.62 -8.71
C HIS A 224 12.66 26.13 -8.90
N LYS A 225 13.10 26.91 -7.90
CA LYS A 225 13.13 28.37 -7.96
C LYS A 225 14.35 28.91 -8.70
N LYS A 226 15.31 28.04 -9.08
CA LYS A 226 16.51 28.45 -9.82
C LYS A 226 16.20 28.59 -11.31
N THR A 227 16.62 29.68 -11.93
CA THR A 227 16.39 29.98 -13.36
C THR A 227 17.01 28.94 -14.31
N ASN A 228 18.08 28.28 -13.89
CA ASN A 228 18.76 27.23 -14.66
C ASN A 228 18.22 25.81 -14.40
N PHE A 229 17.22 25.66 -13.53
CA PHE A 229 16.69 24.35 -13.16
C PHE A 229 16.21 23.58 -14.38
N ALA A 230 15.23 24.15 -15.10
CA ALA A 230 14.59 23.53 -16.25
C ALA A 230 15.50 23.34 -17.49
N THR A 231 16.63 24.04 -17.54
CA THR A 231 17.49 24.08 -18.74
C THR A 231 18.83 23.38 -18.57
N LYS A 232 19.34 23.23 -17.34
CA LYS A 232 20.69 22.70 -17.10
C LYS A 232 20.78 21.61 -16.05
N THR A 233 19.92 21.63 -15.02
CA THR A 233 20.14 20.80 -13.84
C THR A 233 19.06 19.76 -13.58
N HIS A 234 17.79 20.00 -13.94
CA HIS A 234 16.69 19.09 -13.58
C HIS A 234 16.85 17.70 -14.19
N GLY A 235 17.30 17.61 -15.45
CA GLY A 235 17.53 16.32 -16.12
C GLY A 235 18.61 15.46 -15.44
N LYS A 236 19.68 16.09 -14.96
CA LYS A 236 20.75 15.39 -14.20
C LYS A 236 20.24 14.94 -12.83
N GLN A 237 19.51 15.82 -12.14
CA GLN A 237 18.91 15.49 -10.84
C GLN A 237 17.88 14.35 -10.95
N ALA A 238 17.12 14.30 -12.04
CA ALA A 238 16.19 13.21 -12.32
C ALA A 238 16.93 11.89 -12.59
N ALA A 239 18.09 11.93 -13.26
CA ALA A 239 18.93 10.74 -13.45
C ALA A 239 19.47 10.20 -12.12
N ASP A 240 19.83 11.09 -11.20
CA ASP A 240 20.41 10.72 -9.89
C ASP A 240 19.38 10.08 -8.96
N ASN A 241 18.15 10.62 -8.89
CA ASN A 241 17.11 10.12 -7.98
C ASN A 241 15.69 10.34 -8.49
N LEU A 242 15.35 9.62 -9.57
CA LEU A 242 14.00 9.62 -10.13
C LEU A 242 12.90 9.20 -9.13
N PRO A 243 13.06 8.16 -8.28
CA PRO A 243 11.99 7.74 -7.38
C PRO A 243 11.54 8.85 -6.42
N LYS A 244 12.46 9.74 -6.00
CA LYS A 244 12.11 10.88 -5.17
C LYS A 244 11.31 11.95 -5.92
N CYS A 245 11.57 12.13 -7.21
CA CYS A 245 10.79 13.04 -8.05
C CYS A 245 9.40 12.45 -8.35
N ASP A 246 9.34 11.13 -8.54
CA ASP A 246 8.11 10.40 -8.87
C ASP A 246 7.04 10.54 -7.78
N GLN A 247 7.45 10.59 -6.51
CA GLN A 247 6.56 10.81 -5.34
C GLN A 247 5.63 12.02 -5.47
N CYS A 248 6.02 13.06 -6.23
CA CYS A 248 5.17 14.22 -6.47
C CYS A 248 4.70 14.33 -7.92
N HIS A 249 5.52 13.92 -8.89
CA HIS A 249 5.25 14.15 -10.30
C HIS A 249 4.36 13.09 -10.95
N LYS A 250 4.18 11.90 -10.35
CA LYS A 250 3.30 10.87 -10.90
C LYS A 250 1.86 11.34 -11.03
N ASP A 251 1.38 12.07 -10.03
CA ASP A 251 -0.01 12.54 -9.95
C ASP A 251 -0.30 13.78 -10.81
N MET A 252 0.76 14.40 -11.34
CA MET A 252 0.61 15.46 -12.34
C MET A 252 0.27 14.88 -13.73
N SER A 253 0.54 13.58 -13.95
CA SER A 253 0.18 12.92 -15.19
C SER A 253 -1.31 12.58 -15.21
N THR A 254 -1.97 12.86 -16.34
CA THR A 254 -3.34 12.40 -16.60
C THR A 254 -3.41 10.88 -16.81
N GLU A 255 -2.34 10.28 -17.31
CA GLU A 255 -2.20 8.84 -17.57
C GLU A 255 -1.36 8.16 -16.47
N PRO A 256 -1.67 6.90 -16.09
CA PRO A 256 -0.90 6.15 -15.10
C PRO A 256 0.57 6.00 -15.48
N VAL A 257 1.47 6.35 -14.55
CA VAL A 257 2.91 6.17 -14.69
C VAL A 257 3.33 5.04 -13.76
N GLN A 258 3.86 3.93 -14.32
CA GLN A 258 4.18 2.72 -13.55
C GLN A 258 5.61 2.23 -13.83
N GLY A 259 6.21 1.54 -12.85
CA GLY A 259 7.52 0.91 -12.97
C GLY A 259 8.69 1.78 -12.50
N TYR A 260 8.42 2.76 -11.63
CA TYR A 260 9.41 3.70 -11.09
C TYR A 260 9.49 3.68 -9.54
N ASP A 261 8.60 2.95 -8.87
CA ASP A 261 8.54 2.81 -7.40
C ASP A 261 9.69 1.96 -6.82
N GLN A 262 9.99 2.16 -5.53
CA GLN A 262 10.95 1.32 -4.81
C GLN A 262 10.33 0.03 -4.27
N VAL A 263 11.09 -1.07 -4.35
CA VAL A 263 10.72 -2.37 -3.78
C VAL A 263 10.65 -2.26 -2.25
N SER A 264 9.59 -2.78 -1.62
CA SER A 264 9.38 -2.61 -0.18
C SER A 264 10.48 -3.29 0.67
N THR A 265 10.81 -2.72 1.83
CA THR A 265 11.77 -3.28 2.81
C THR A 265 11.45 -4.73 3.16
N LEU A 266 10.17 -5.05 3.36
CA LEU A 266 9.71 -6.41 3.63
C LEU A 266 9.99 -7.35 2.45
N THR A 267 9.76 -6.88 1.22
CA THR A 267 10.10 -7.63 0.01
C THR A 267 11.61 -7.87 -0.09
N SER A 268 12.44 -6.92 0.35
CA SER A 268 13.90 -7.10 0.46
C SER A 268 14.30 -8.14 1.52
N TYR A 269 13.53 -8.27 2.61
CA TYR A 269 13.76 -9.30 3.63
C TYR A 269 13.27 -10.70 3.21
N LEU A 270 12.12 -10.77 2.53
CA LEU A 270 11.50 -12.04 2.12
C LEU A 270 12.08 -12.62 0.82
N LYS A 271 12.67 -11.80 -0.06
CA LYS A 271 13.20 -12.22 -1.36
C LYS A 271 14.73 -12.19 -1.42
N LYS A 272 15.40 -12.80 -0.45
CA LYS A 272 16.86 -12.92 -0.49
C LYS A 272 17.37 -13.65 -1.75
N ASP A 273 16.52 -14.44 -2.42
CA ASP A 273 16.94 -15.37 -3.48
C ASP A 273 16.20 -15.26 -4.83
N THR A 274 15.43 -14.21 -5.10
CA THR A 274 14.76 -14.06 -6.42
C THR A 274 14.90 -12.65 -6.99
N GLU A 275 15.87 -12.47 -7.90
CA GLU A 275 15.98 -11.32 -8.79
C GLU A 275 14.75 -11.26 -9.70
N VAL A 276 13.72 -10.51 -9.28
CA VAL A 276 12.66 -10.10 -10.20
C VAL A 276 13.28 -9.03 -11.10
N ALA A 277 13.68 -9.44 -12.31
CA ALA A 277 14.15 -8.56 -13.38
C ALA A 277 12.99 -7.67 -13.90
N GLN A 278 12.54 -6.71 -13.10
CA GLN A 278 11.76 -5.59 -13.63
C GLN A 278 12.66 -4.78 -14.55
N LYS A 279 12.26 -4.63 -15.81
CA LYS A 279 12.96 -3.82 -16.82
C LYS A 279 13.09 -2.40 -16.27
N LYS A 280 14.31 -2.02 -15.86
CA LYS A 280 14.59 -0.74 -15.18
C LYS A 280 14.26 0.42 -16.12
N LYS A 281 13.12 1.08 -15.89
CA LYS A 281 12.74 2.29 -16.62
C LYS A 281 13.63 3.45 -16.18
N SER A 282 14.07 4.26 -17.14
CA SER A 282 14.97 5.39 -16.90
C SER A 282 14.21 6.71 -16.72
N HIS A 283 14.90 7.76 -16.25
CA HIS A 283 14.33 9.11 -16.20
C HIS A 283 13.95 9.66 -17.58
N TYR A 284 14.58 9.16 -18.65
CA TYR A 284 14.18 9.47 -20.01
C TYR A 284 12.83 8.83 -20.37
N ASP A 285 12.61 7.58 -19.95
CA ASP A 285 11.32 6.90 -20.13
C ASP A 285 10.22 7.59 -19.33
N TYR A 286 10.55 8.08 -18.14
CA TYR A 286 9.63 8.86 -17.32
C TYR A 286 9.12 10.11 -18.03
N ALA A 287 10.02 10.88 -18.65
CA ALA A 287 9.66 12.07 -19.41
C ALA A 287 8.74 11.77 -20.62
N LYS A 288 8.83 10.56 -21.19
CA LYS A 288 8.00 10.08 -22.31
C LYS A 288 6.73 9.38 -21.87
N ASP A 289 6.66 8.86 -20.65
CA ASP A 289 5.45 8.22 -20.10
C ASP A 289 4.53 9.28 -19.48
N ASN A 290 5.10 10.19 -18.68
CA ASN A 290 4.38 11.19 -17.91
C ASN A 290 3.85 12.33 -18.80
N THR A 291 2.53 12.51 -18.83
CA THR A 291 1.85 13.51 -19.67
C THR A 291 2.16 14.95 -19.29
N PHE A 292 2.38 15.25 -18.01
CA PHE A 292 2.82 16.58 -17.58
C PHE A 292 4.22 16.92 -18.13
N CYS A 293 5.12 15.93 -18.19
CA CYS A 293 6.45 16.14 -18.76
C CYS A 293 6.39 16.38 -20.27
N LYS A 294 5.44 15.73 -20.97
CA LYS A 294 5.28 15.85 -22.42
C LYS A 294 5.00 17.27 -22.88
N ASP A 295 4.33 18.10 -22.08
CA ASP A 295 4.01 19.50 -22.43
C ASP A 295 5.26 20.32 -22.73
N CYS A 296 6.39 19.98 -22.09
CA CYS A 296 7.68 20.59 -22.36
C CYS A 296 8.57 19.70 -23.24
N HIS A 297 8.68 18.41 -22.95
CA HIS A 297 9.65 17.50 -23.60
C HIS A 297 9.22 16.99 -24.97
N SER A 298 7.97 17.18 -25.38
CA SER A 298 7.52 16.88 -26.74
C SER A 298 7.77 18.02 -27.74
N LYS A 299 8.33 19.15 -27.28
CA LYS A 299 8.65 20.29 -28.14
C LYS A 299 9.92 20.00 -28.92
N ARG A 300 9.83 20.06 -30.26
CA ARG A 300 10.97 19.87 -31.16
C ARG A 300 12.06 20.92 -30.84
N PRO A 301 13.29 20.50 -30.48
CA PRO A 301 14.34 21.43 -30.11
C PRO A 301 14.94 22.14 -31.33
N ALA A 302 15.55 23.30 -31.12
CA ALA A 302 16.20 24.09 -32.16
C ALA A 302 17.33 23.34 -32.90
N SER A 303 17.88 22.29 -32.29
CA SER A 303 18.88 21.42 -32.93
C SER A 303 18.35 20.74 -34.19
N HIS A 304 17.03 20.53 -34.29
CA HIS A 304 16.39 19.90 -35.46
C HIS A 304 16.16 20.88 -36.61
N SER A 305 17.22 21.57 -37.01
CA SER A 305 17.25 22.48 -38.17
C SER A 305 17.19 21.71 -39.50
N LYS A 306 17.08 22.43 -40.63
CA LYS A 306 17.13 21.84 -41.98
C LYS A 306 18.43 21.06 -42.26
N ARG A 307 19.52 21.36 -41.52
CA ARG A 307 20.83 20.71 -41.64
C ARG A 307 21.06 19.58 -40.64
N TRP A 308 20.08 19.28 -39.78
CA TRP A 308 20.20 18.27 -38.73
C TRP A 308 20.83 16.95 -39.20
N MET A 309 20.41 16.41 -40.34
CA MET A 309 20.95 15.14 -40.85
C MET A 309 22.46 15.17 -41.10
N MET A 310 23.03 16.32 -41.42
CA MET A 310 24.47 16.49 -41.61
C MET A 310 25.20 16.66 -40.28
N ASP A 311 24.57 17.34 -39.32
CA ASP A 311 25.23 17.80 -38.09
C ASP A 311 24.97 16.91 -36.85
N HIS A 312 23.97 16.03 -36.90
CA HIS A 312 23.54 15.26 -35.73
C HIS A 312 24.60 14.27 -35.23
N GLY A 313 25.45 13.74 -36.12
CA GLY A 313 26.56 12.87 -35.74
C GLY A 313 27.54 13.56 -34.80
N ASN A 314 27.85 14.84 -35.05
CA ASN A 314 28.74 15.65 -34.22
C ASN A 314 28.11 16.03 -32.87
N GLN A 315 26.78 16.13 -32.79
CA GLN A 315 26.07 16.38 -31.54
C GLN A 315 25.95 15.09 -30.72
N ALA A 316 25.62 13.98 -31.39
CA ALA A 316 25.54 12.66 -30.78
C ALA A 316 26.91 12.20 -30.26
N SER A 317 28.03 12.52 -30.92
CA SER A 317 29.35 12.14 -30.41
C SER A 317 29.71 12.82 -29.07
N LYS A 318 29.17 14.01 -28.80
CA LYS A 318 29.38 14.74 -27.54
C LYS A 318 28.54 14.17 -26.41
N ASP A 319 27.25 13.93 -26.66
CA ASP A 319 26.34 13.34 -25.69
C ASP A 319 25.18 12.67 -26.45
N LYS A 320 25.16 11.34 -26.48
CA LYS A 320 24.06 10.55 -27.08
C LYS A 320 22.85 10.49 -26.16
N GLN A 321 23.05 10.61 -24.85
CA GLN A 321 22.01 10.38 -23.86
C GLN A 321 20.99 11.52 -23.84
N GLN A 322 21.41 12.75 -24.12
CA GLN A 322 20.49 13.90 -24.25
C GLN A 322 19.37 13.66 -25.28
N CYS A 323 19.65 12.86 -26.32
CA CYS A 323 18.67 12.56 -27.37
C CYS A 323 17.58 11.59 -26.87
N LEU A 324 17.86 10.80 -25.82
CA LEU A 324 16.98 9.74 -25.32
C LEU A 324 15.77 10.27 -24.55
N ALA A 325 15.81 11.55 -24.16
CA ALA A 325 14.66 12.26 -23.61
C ALA A 325 13.47 12.25 -24.58
N CYS A 326 13.76 12.22 -25.88
CA CYS A 326 12.75 12.23 -26.94
C CYS A 326 12.80 10.94 -27.78
N HIS A 327 14.00 10.48 -28.13
CA HIS A 327 14.20 9.32 -28.98
C HIS A 327 14.46 8.03 -28.19
N ASN A 328 14.37 6.90 -28.88
CA ASN A 328 14.73 5.61 -28.32
C ASN A 328 15.88 4.99 -29.13
N TYR A 329 16.72 4.18 -28.47
CA TYR A 329 17.70 3.38 -29.22
C TYR A 329 17.01 2.36 -30.13
N GLN A 330 16.00 1.66 -29.60
CA GLN A 330 15.20 0.67 -30.29
C GLN A 330 13.74 1.09 -30.21
N SER A 331 12.95 0.78 -31.25
CA SER A 331 11.50 0.92 -31.19
C SER A 331 10.96 0.01 -30.08
N ALA A 332 10.71 0.55 -28.90
CA ALA A 332 10.21 -0.22 -27.77
C ALA A 332 8.77 -0.66 -28.09
N GLY A 333 8.57 -1.98 -28.25
CA GLY A 333 7.25 -2.60 -28.43
C GLY A 333 6.36 -2.42 -27.20
N GLY A 334 5.80 -1.22 -27.05
CA GLY A 334 4.93 -0.86 -25.93
C GLY A 334 4.83 0.64 -25.64
N VAL A 335 5.76 1.47 -26.13
CA VAL A 335 5.68 2.94 -25.94
C VAL A 335 5.18 3.57 -27.24
N LYS A 336 3.96 4.11 -27.23
CA LYS A 336 3.40 4.89 -28.33
C LYS A 336 4.10 6.25 -28.44
N THR A 337 5.35 6.29 -28.88
CA THR A 337 6.02 7.55 -29.26
C THR A 337 6.01 7.71 -30.77
N THR A 338 5.60 8.88 -31.25
CA THR A 338 5.65 9.29 -32.68
C THR A 338 7.08 9.53 -33.20
N MET A 339 8.12 9.17 -32.43
CA MET A 339 9.49 9.57 -32.65
C MET A 339 10.36 8.44 -33.24
N VAL A 340 11.29 8.85 -34.11
CA VAL A 340 12.24 7.95 -34.79
C VAL A 340 13.18 7.30 -33.77
N ALA A 341 13.39 5.98 -33.91
CA ALA A 341 14.35 5.23 -33.11
C ALA A 341 15.72 5.18 -33.80
N CYS A 342 16.82 5.20 -33.05
CA CYS A 342 18.17 5.15 -33.62
C CYS A 342 18.35 3.91 -34.54
N SER A 343 17.80 2.77 -34.13
CA SER A 343 17.87 1.51 -34.87
C SER A 343 17.22 1.55 -36.26
N SER A 344 16.30 2.49 -36.54
CA SER A 344 15.68 2.59 -37.87
C SER A 344 16.66 3.08 -38.94
N CYS A 345 17.73 3.77 -38.54
CA CYS A 345 18.77 4.27 -39.45
C CYS A 345 20.17 3.74 -39.10
N HIS A 346 20.40 3.32 -37.85
CA HIS A 346 21.65 2.75 -37.34
C HIS A 346 21.44 1.33 -36.80
N PRO A 347 21.14 0.34 -37.66
CA PRO A 347 20.81 -1.02 -37.24
C PRO A 347 21.97 -1.73 -36.53
N ALA A 348 23.22 -1.32 -36.79
CA ALA A 348 24.42 -1.87 -36.15
C ALA A 348 24.64 -1.42 -34.69
N MET A 349 23.77 -0.57 -34.13
CA MET A 349 23.85 -0.16 -32.72
C MET A 349 23.27 -1.22 -31.77
N HIS A 350 23.81 -2.44 -31.82
CA HIS A 350 23.55 -3.46 -30.82
C HIS A 350 24.46 -3.22 -29.61
N LYS A 351 23.87 -3.15 -28.41
CA LYS A 351 24.65 -3.12 -27.17
C LYS A 351 25.00 -4.57 -26.81
N GLY A 352 26.21 -5.01 -27.19
CA GLY A 352 26.65 -6.40 -27.04
C GLY A 352 26.12 -7.28 -28.17
N PHE A 353 27.03 -7.83 -28.97
CA PHE A 353 26.68 -8.87 -29.94
C PHE A 353 26.43 -10.16 -29.16
N ASP A 354 25.17 -10.60 -29.13
CA ASP A 354 24.76 -11.87 -28.54
C ASP A 354 24.53 -12.87 -29.68
N LYS A 355 25.44 -13.84 -29.80
CA LYS A 355 25.44 -14.87 -30.84
C LYS A 355 24.19 -15.76 -30.78
N GLU A 356 23.62 -15.93 -29.59
CA GLU A 356 22.46 -16.81 -29.36
C GLU A 356 21.14 -16.14 -29.79
N ARG A 357 21.12 -14.81 -29.89
CA ARG A 357 19.94 -14.02 -30.28
C ARG A 357 20.02 -13.47 -31.71
N HIS A 358 21.08 -13.79 -32.43
CA HIS A 358 21.19 -13.43 -33.83
C HIS A 358 20.16 -14.23 -34.65
N PRO A 359 19.35 -13.60 -35.53
CA PRO A 359 18.26 -14.27 -36.24
C PRO A 359 18.73 -15.37 -37.21
N VAL A 360 20.03 -15.44 -37.47
CA VAL A 360 20.69 -16.55 -38.15
C VAL A 360 21.85 -17.04 -37.29
N THR A 361 21.95 -18.35 -37.10
CA THR A 361 23.04 -18.98 -36.35
C THR A 361 24.35 -18.73 -37.09
N LEU A 362 25.30 -18.06 -36.43
CA LEU A 362 26.64 -17.81 -36.99
C LEU A 362 27.61 -18.84 -36.41
N SER A 363 28.55 -19.34 -37.23
CA SER A 363 29.61 -20.23 -36.75
C SER A 363 30.62 -19.46 -35.87
N GLU A 364 31.44 -20.17 -35.09
CA GLU A 364 32.36 -19.57 -34.11
C GLU A 364 33.40 -18.63 -34.72
N ASN A 365 33.67 -18.75 -36.03
CA ASN A 365 34.59 -17.90 -36.78
C ASN A 365 34.02 -17.51 -38.15
N GLU A 366 32.69 -17.37 -38.27
CA GLU A 366 32.04 -17.02 -39.54
C GLU A 366 32.54 -15.65 -40.03
N LYS A 367 33.23 -15.63 -41.17
CA LYS A 367 33.64 -14.38 -41.81
C LYS A 367 32.43 -13.71 -42.44
N VAL A 368 32.44 -12.38 -42.49
CA VAL A 368 31.37 -11.61 -43.16
C VAL A 368 31.24 -12.07 -44.62
N THR A 369 30.07 -12.61 -44.98
CA THR A 369 29.74 -13.03 -46.35
C THR A 369 28.81 -12.02 -47.02
N ASP A 370 28.58 -12.16 -48.32
CA ASP A 370 27.64 -11.30 -49.04
C ASP A 370 26.20 -11.43 -48.51
N PHE A 371 25.86 -12.58 -47.93
CA PHE A 371 24.57 -12.78 -47.26
C PHE A 371 24.37 -11.83 -46.06
N CYS A 372 25.44 -11.53 -45.32
CA CYS A 372 25.38 -10.57 -44.21
C CYS A 372 24.95 -9.18 -44.68
N TYR A 373 25.26 -8.79 -45.92
CA TYR A 373 24.92 -7.48 -46.46
C TYR A 373 23.46 -7.32 -46.88
N ASN A 374 22.68 -8.40 -46.89
CA ASN A 374 21.23 -8.33 -47.06
C ASN A 374 20.54 -7.70 -45.84
N CYS A 375 21.17 -7.81 -44.66
CA CYS A 375 20.66 -7.26 -43.39
C CYS A 375 21.55 -6.16 -42.79
N HIS A 376 22.84 -6.10 -43.18
CA HIS A 376 23.83 -5.15 -42.66
C HIS A 376 24.42 -4.25 -43.76
N VAL A 377 24.74 -2.99 -43.44
CA VAL A 377 25.29 -2.05 -44.43
C VAL A 377 26.76 -2.39 -44.74
N LYS A 378 27.05 -2.72 -46.01
CA LYS A 378 28.37 -3.17 -46.48
C LYS A 378 29.53 -2.29 -46.03
N ARG A 379 29.35 -0.97 -46.06
CA ARG A 379 30.37 0.05 -45.71
C ARG A 379 30.82 -0.02 -44.24
N THR A 380 29.99 -0.53 -43.33
CA THR A 380 30.26 -0.48 -41.88
C THR A 380 31.09 -1.67 -41.41
N CYS A 381 30.86 -2.85 -41.97
CA CYS A 381 31.52 -4.10 -41.56
C CYS A 381 32.88 -4.29 -42.27
N SER A 382 33.02 -3.79 -43.48
CA SER A 382 34.26 -3.84 -44.26
C SER A 382 35.41 -3.02 -43.65
N ALA A 383 35.11 -2.06 -42.76
CA ALA A 383 36.14 -1.25 -42.10
C ALA A 383 37.01 -2.02 -41.08
N CYS A 384 36.53 -3.15 -40.55
CA CYS A 384 37.23 -3.94 -39.53
C CYS A 384 37.66 -5.34 -40.02
N HIS A 385 37.18 -5.78 -41.19
CA HIS A 385 37.46 -7.12 -41.74
C HIS A 385 38.11 -7.09 -43.13
N ILE A 386 38.63 -5.93 -43.58
CA ILE A 386 39.55 -5.86 -44.73
C ILE A 386 41.00 -5.90 -44.22
N LYS A 387 41.46 -7.11 -43.89
CA LYS A 387 42.69 -7.80 -44.30
C LYS A 387 42.94 -8.96 -43.35
#